data_AF-A0A432KFT2-F1
#
_entry.id   AF-A0A432KFT2-F1
#
_cell.length_a   1.000
_cell.length_b   1.000
_cell.length_c   1.000
_cell.angle_alpha   90.00
_cell.angle_beta   90.00
_cell.angle_gamma   90.00
#
_symmetry.space_group_name_H-M   'P 1'
#
loop_
_entity.id
_entity.type
_entity.pdbx_description
1 polymer ?
#
loop_
_entity_poly.entity_id
_entity_poly.type
_entity_poly.pdbx_seq_one_letter_code
_entity_poly.pdbx_strand_id
1 'polypeptide(L)'
;MKLEKEKIFKTLNPNKVWIPVLLGVSIVAFLFYQDDSVTVENLSLIFEAEIIPVALAFLVLFARDVGYVYRIRMITGKKLTWKSSIYVIILWEFASAVTPSVVGGTAVAVFILMKEGLKLGKALAYTMITAIFDNLYFVVMAPIVYIIASGYIFPQNSMIESELGRSLPALFIISY
;
A
#
# COMPACT_ATOMS: atom_id res chain seq x y z
N MET A 1 -2.43 -33.35 -15.35
CA MET A 1 -2.56 -31.90 -15.61
C MET A 1 -3.94 -31.29 -15.28
N LYS A 2 -5.01 -32.07 -15.00
CA LYS A 2 -6.31 -31.55 -14.53
C LYS A 2 -6.44 -31.41 -13.00
N LEU A 3 -5.72 -32.23 -12.23
CA LEU A 3 -5.84 -32.32 -10.77
C LEU A 3 -5.22 -31.17 -9.97
N GLU A 4 -4.37 -30.33 -10.56
CA GLU A 4 -3.78 -29.16 -9.87
C GLU A 4 -4.66 -27.92 -9.93
N LYS A 5 -5.52 -27.77 -10.94
CA LYS A 5 -6.40 -26.60 -11.07
C LYS A 5 -7.42 -26.53 -9.94
N GLU A 6 -7.99 -27.67 -9.52
CA GLU A 6 -9.02 -27.71 -8.48
C GLU A 6 -8.51 -27.42 -7.06
N LYS A 7 -7.24 -27.72 -6.76
CA LYS A 7 -6.64 -27.41 -5.46
C LYS A 7 -6.34 -25.91 -5.29
N ILE A 8 -6.02 -25.20 -6.37
CA ILE A 8 -5.74 -23.76 -6.36
C ILE A 8 -7.01 -22.94 -6.08
N PHE A 9 -8.17 -23.37 -6.59
CA PHE A 9 -9.46 -22.73 -6.29
C PHE A 9 -9.98 -23.00 -4.87
N LYS A 10 -9.43 -23.98 -4.15
CA LYS A 10 -9.77 -24.23 -2.73
C LYS A 10 -8.97 -23.36 -1.75
N THR A 11 -7.76 -22.93 -2.12
CA THR A 11 -6.93 -22.04 -1.29
C THR A 11 -7.33 -20.57 -1.42
N LEU A 12 -7.84 -20.15 -2.58
CA LEU A 12 -8.46 -18.85 -2.81
C LEU A 12 -9.98 -18.99 -2.74
N ASN A 13 -10.55 -19.23 -1.55
CA ASN A 13 -11.99 -19.18 -1.40
C ASN A 13 -12.41 -17.71 -1.22
N PRO A 14 -13.02 -17.05 -2.23
CA PRO A 14 -13.44 -15.65 -2.13
C PRO A 14 -14.42 -15.41 -0.98
N ASN A 15 -15.11 -16.45 -0.49
CA ASN A 15 -15.98 -16.32 0.68
C ASN A 15 -15.21 -16.07 1.99
N LYS A 16 -13.90 -16.35 2.06
CA LYS A 16 -13.07 -16.05 3.23
C LYS A 16 -12.58 -14.60 3.28
N VAL A 17 -12.74 -13.84 2.20
CA VAL A 17 -12.41 -12.40 2.14
C VAL A 17 -13.42 -11.57 2.92
N TRP A 18 -14.68 -12.02 3.00
CA TRP A 18 -15.74 -11.30 3.71
C TRP A 18 -15.49 -11.12 5.20
N ILE A 19 -14.81 -12.07 5.86
CA ILE A 19 -14.55 -11.97 7.30
C ILE A 19 -13.63 -10.77 7.62
N PRO A 20 -12.42 -10.65 7.03
CA PRO A 20 -11.58 -9.46 7.21
C PRO A 20 -12.27 -8.16 6.77
N VAL A 21 -13.00 -8.18 5.66
CA VAL A 21 -13.70 -6.99 5.14
C VAL A 21 -14.77 -6.52 6.12
N LEU A 22 -15.64 -7.41 6.59
CA LEU A 22 -16.68 -7.08 7.56
C LEU A 22 -16.08 -6.61 8.88
N LEU A 23 -14.98 -7.23 9.33
CA LEU A 23 -14.31 -6.84 10.57
C LEU A 23 -13.70 -5.44 10.44
N GLY A 24 -13.04 -5.14 9.31
CA GLY A 24 -12.53 -3.80 9.01
C GLY A 24 -13.63 -2.74 8.93
N VAL A 25 -14.72 -3.02 8.19
CA VAL A 25 -15.87 -2.10 8.09
C VAL A 25 -16.53 -1.89 9.45
N SER A 26 -16.67 -2.95 10.26
CA SER A 26 -17.28 -2.86 11.58
C SER A 26 -16.43 -2.03 12.55
N ILE A 27 -15.10 -2.16 12.51
CA ILE A 27 -14.19 -1.31 13.31
C ILE A 27 -14.34 0.15 12.89
N VAL A 28 -14.34 0.44 11.59
CA VAL A 28 -14.53 1.81 11.09
C VAL A 28 -15.89 2.35 11.56
N ALA A 29 -16.98 1.60 11.38
CA ALA A 29 -18.31 2.02 11.83
C ALA A 29 -18.36 2.25 13.35
N PHE A 30 -17.67 1.43 14.14
CA PHE A 30 -17.56 1.61 15.59
C PHE A 30 -16.78 2.88 15.96
N LEU A 31 -15.67 3.18 15.27
CA LEU A 31 -14.92 4.42 15.46
C LEU A 31 -15.78 5.64 15.13
N PHE A 32 -16.55 5.60 14.04
CA PHE A 32 -17.50 6.65 13.68
C PHE A 32 -18.63 6.81 14.71
N TYR A 33 -19.07 5.71 15.33
CA TYR A 33 -20.10 5.75 16.38
C TYR A 33 -19.58 6.31 17.70
N GLN A 34 -18.32 6.08 18.04
CA GLN A 34 -17.68 6.61 19.26
C GLN A 34 -17.22 8.07 19.13
N ASP A 35 -17.07 8.56 17.91
CA ASP A 35 -16.55 9.89 17.67
C ASP A 35 -17.69 10.93 17.72
N ASP A 36 -17.81 11.61 18.86
CA ASP A 36 -18.79 12.68 19.09
C ASP A 36 -18.64 13.87 18.11
N SER A 37 -17.53 13.95 17.37
CA SER A 37 -17.31 14.97 16.34
C SER A 37 -17.92 14.60 14.98
N VAL A 38 -18.38 13.37 14.78
CA VAL A 38 -19.04 12.93 13.54
C VAL A 38 -20.50 13.39 13.56
N THR A 39 -20.72 14.62 13.11
CA THR A 39 -22.05 15.18 12.86
C THR A 39 -22.38 15.13 11.36
N VAL A 40 -23.68 15.12 11.01
CA VAL A 40 -24.16 15.17 9.61
C VAL A 40 -23.55 16.36 8.85
N GLU A 41 -23.30 17.46 9.55
CA GLU A 41 -22.69 18.68 9.05
C GLU A 41 -21.18 18.51 8.74
N ASN A 42 -20.43 17.73 9.52
CA ASN A 42 -19.03 17.42 9.21
C ASN A 42 -18.90 16.41 8.06
N LEU A 43 -19.92 15.57 7.84
CA LEU A 43 -20.00 14.66 6.69
C LEU A 43 -20.33 15.40 5.38
N SER A 44 -21.03 16.54 5.42
CA SER A 44 -21.28 17.34 4.20
C SER A 44 -20.00 17.93 3.61
N LEU A 45 -18.97 18.18 4.45
CA LEU A 45 -17.66 18.67 4.04
C LEU A 45 -16.97 17.76 3.01
N ILE A 46 -17.26 16.45 2.98
CA ILE A 46 -16.73 15.53 1.98
C ILE A 46 -17.23 15.89 0.57
N PHE A 47 -18.48 16.32 0.48
CA PHE A 47 -19.11 16.72 -0.78
C PHE A 47 -18.78 18.16 -1.18
N GLU A 48 -18.30 18.97 -0.23
CA GLU A 48 -17.85 20.34 -0.43
C GLU A 48 -16.34 20.43 -0.75
N ALA A 49 -15.64 19.29 -0.83
CA ALA A 49 -14.21 19.23 -1.09
C ALA A 49 -13.82 19.94 -2.39
N GLU A 50 -12.77 20.77 -2.32
CA GLU A 50 -12.28 21.48 -3.50
C GLU A 50 -11.73 20.52 -4.56
N ILE A 51 -12.04 20.82 -5.82
CA ILE A 51 -11.69 19.98 -6.96
C ILE A 51 -10.16 19.92 -7.17
N ILE A 52 -9.43 20.99 -6.87
CA ILE A 52 -7.99 21.09 -7.14
C ILE A 52 -7.17 20.11 -6.30
N PRO A 53 -7.28 20.07 -4.95
CA PRO A 53 -6.61 19.06 -4.13
C PRO A 53 -6.97 17.63 -4.50
N VAL A 54 -8.24 17.37 -4.82
CA VAL A 54 -8.72 16.05 -5.24
C VAL A 54 -8.06 15.63 -6.55
N ALA A 55 -8.05 16.51 -7.56
CA ALA A 55 -7.38 16.25 -8.84
C ALA A 55 -5.87 16.01 -8.66
N LEU A 56 -5.22 16.77 -7.78
CA LEU A 56 -3.81 16.57 -7.46
C LEU A 56 -3.55 15.21 -6.82
N ALA A 57 -4.40 14.78 -5.88
CA ALA A 57 -4.30 13.45 -5.26
C ALA A 57 -4.40 12.33 -6.32
N PHE A 58 -5.37 12.43 -7.24
CA PHE A 58 -5.48 11.49 -8.36
C PHE A 58 -4.24 11.49 -9.26
N LEU A 59 -3.70 12.68 -9.56
CA LEU A 59 -2.48 12.79 -10.37
C LEU A 59 -1.28 12.12 -9.70
N VAL A 60 -1.10 12.33 -8.39
CA VAL A 60 -0.01 11.71 -7.62
C VAL A 60 -0.16 10.19 -7.58
N LEU A 61 -1.37 9.68 -7.34
CA LEU A 61 -1.65 8.24 -7.36
C LEU A 61 -1.39 7.64 -8.75
N PHE A 62 -1.83 8.32 -9.80
CA PHE A 62 -1.58 7.88 -11.17
C PHE A 62 -0.08 7.86 -11.49
N ALA A 63 0.65 8.90 -11.13
CA ALA A 63 2.10 8.99 -11.34
C ALA A 63 2.84 7.87 -10.58
N ARG A 64 2.41 7.55 -9.36
CA ARG A 64 2.92 6.42 -8.58
C ARG A 64 2.72 5.10 -9.32
N ASP A 65 1.51 4.83 -9.78
CA ASP A 65 1.17 3.57 -10.46
C ASP A 65 1.93 3.42 -11.79
N VAL A 66 2.09 4.52 -12.55
CA VAL A 66 2.96 4.56 -13.73
C VAL A 66 4.42 4.25 -13.36
N GLY A 67 4.90 4.81 -12.25
CA GLY A 67 6.22 4.49 -11.70
C GLY A 67 6.39 3.01 -11.37
N TYR A 68 5.39 2.37 -10.78
CA TYR A 68 5.41 0.93 -10.50
C TYR A 68 5.43 0.08 -11.78
N VAL A 69 4.64 0.46 -12.79
CA VAL A 69 4.62 -0.21 -14.11
C VAL A 69 6.00 -0.12 -14.78
N TYR A 70 6.61 1.07 -14.77
CA TYR A 70 7.95 1.26 -15.30
C TYR A 70 8.98 0.43 -14.53
N ARG A 71 8.95 0.47 -13.20
CA ARG A 71 9.87 -0.26 -12.32
C ARG A 71 9.84 -1.76 -12.58
N ILE A 72 8.66 -2.40 -12.56
CA ILE A 72 8.57 -3.85 -12.72
C ILE A 72 9.02 -4.28 -14.12
N ARG A 73 8.74 -3.46 -15.15
CA ARG A 73 9.24 -3.69 -16.50
C ARG A 73 10.76 -3.63 -16.57
N MET A 74 11.38 -2.69 -15.88
CA MET A 74 12.84 -2.54 -15.85
C MET A 74 13.52 -3.66 -15.06
N ILE A 75 13.02 -3.99 -13.86
CA ILE A 75 13.56 -5.06 -13.01
C ILE A 75 13.46 -6.44 -13.70
N THR A 76 12.39 -6.68 -14.46
CA THR A 76 12.24 -7.92 -15.23
C THR A 76 13.10 -7.96 -16.50
N GLY A 77 13.92 -6.93 -16.76
CA GLY A 77 14.76 -6.84 -17.95
C GLY A 77 13.93 -6.71 -19.23
N LYS A 78 12.83 -5.96 -19.17
CA LYS A 78 11.87 -5.72 -20.27
C LYS A 78 11.16 -6.98 -20.79
N LYS A 79 11.12 -8.07 -20.02
CA LYS A 79 10.39 -9.30 -20.39
C LYS A 79 8.88 -9.15 -20.39
N LEU A 80 8.34 -8.34 -19.48
CA LEU A 80 6.92 -7.98 -19.47
C LEU A 80 6.67 -6.87 -20.47
N THR A 81 5.70 -7.03 -21.37
CA THR A 81 5.26 -5.93 -22.25
C THR A 81 4.60 -4.82 -21.42
N TRP A 82 4.45 -3.61 -21.96
CA TRP A 82 3.79 -2.52 -21.26
C TRP A 82 2.38 -2.88 -20.76
N LYS A 83 1.58 -3.56 -21.60
CA LYS A 83 0.24 -4.04 -21.22
C LYS A 83 0.31 -5.06 -20.09
N SER A 84 1.23 -6.02 -20.19
CA SER A 84 1.47 -7.02 -19.14
C SER A 84 1.88 -6.37 -17.82
N SER A 85 2.82 -5.42 -17.83
CA SER A 85 3.23 -4.67 -16.64
C SER A 85 2.07 -3.92 -15.98
N ILE A 86 1.16 -3.33 -16.77
CA ILE A 86 -0.05 -2.68 -16.25
C ILE A 86 -0.94 -3.70 -15.53
N TYR A 87 -1.24 -4.83 -16.18
CA TYR A 87 -2.05 -5.87 -15.55
C TYR A 87 -1.41 -6.43 -14.28
N VAL A 88 -0.09 -6.65 -14.29
CA VAL A 88 0.66 -7.11 -13.13
C VAL A 88 0.49 -6.15 -11.97
N ILE A 89 0.71 -4.85 -12.17
CA ILE A 89 0.62 -3.86 -11.09
C ILE A 89 -0.81 -3.68 -10.59
N ILE A 90 -1.80 -3.57 -11.48
CA ILE A 90 -3.21 -3.42 -11.06
C ILE A 90 -3.66 -4.62 -10.22
N LEU A 91 -3.36 -5.84 -10.68
CA LEU A 91 -3.72 -7.06 -9.96
C LEU A 91 -2.95 -7.21 -8.64
N TRP A 92 -1.68 -6.78 -8.61
CA TRP A 92 -0.87 -6.77 -7.41
C TRP A 92 -1.44 -5.79 -6.38
N GLU A 93 -1.66 -4.52 -6.76
CA GLU A 93 -2.23 -3.50 -5.85
C GLU A 93 -3.61 -3.90 -5.34
N PHE A 94 -4.46 -4.46 -6.21
CA PHE A 94 -5.75 -5.00 -5.81
C PHE A 94 -5.61 -6.14 -4.79
N ALA A 95 -4.68 -7.08 -5.03
CA ALA A 95 -4.43 -8.16 -4.09
C ALA A 95 -3.91 -7.64 -2.74
N SER A 96 -3.01 -6.65 -2.75
CA SER A 96 -2.51 -5.99 -1.54
C SER A 96 -3.65 -5.30 -0.77
N ALA A 97 -4.60 -4.68 -1.45
CA ALA A 97 -5.73 -3.99 -0.82
C ALA A 97 -6.76 -4.96 -0.20
N VAL A 98 -6.96 -6.14 -0.81
CA VAL A 98 -8.01 -7.08 -0.40
C VAL A 98 -7.50 -8.14 0.60
N THR A 99 -6.19 -8.34 0.69
CA THR A 99 -5.60 -9.36 1.56
C THR A 99 -5.15 -8.79 2.92
N PRO A 100 -5.08 -9.63 3.99
CA PRO A 100 -4.56 -9.18 5.28
C PRO A 100 -3.11 -8.68 5.17
N SER A 101 -2.77 -7.63 5.93
CA SER A 101 -1.56 -6.79 5.80
C SER A 101 -0.22 -7.54 5.81
N VAL A 102 -0.14 -8.77 6.33
CA VAL A 102 1.14 -9.46 6.59
C VAL A 102 1.54 -10.46 5.49
N VAL A 103 0.63 -10.95 4.63
CA VAL A 103 0.96 -12.15 3.80
C VAL A 103 0.47 -12.12 2.35
N GLY A 104 -0.55 -11.33 1.99
CA GLY A 104 -1.25 -11.60 0.72
C GLY A 104 -0.69 -10.95 -0.54
N GLY A 105 -0.36 -9.66 -0.53
CA GLY A 105 0.06 -8.93 -1.74
C GLY A 105 1.30 -9.54 -2.42
N THR A 106 2.35 -9.81 -1.64
CA THR A 106 3.63 -10.35 -2.13
C THR A 106 3.51 -11.77 -2.67
N ALA A 107 2.77 -12.65 -2.01
CA ALA A 107 2.57 -14.02 -2.48
C ALA A 107 1.75 -14.06 -3.79
N VAL A 108 0.73 -13.20 -3.89
CA VAL A 108 -0.10 -13.07 -5.09
C VAL A 108 0.70 -12.46 -6.24
N ALA A 109 1.58 -11.49 -5.98
CA ALA A 109 2.47 -10.91 -6.98
C ALA A 109 3.38 -11.94 -7.66
N VAL A 110 3.98 -12.84 -6.87
CA VAL A 110 4.80 -13.94 -7.39
C VAL A 110 3.99 -14.82 -8.33
N PHE A 111 2.75 -15.15 -7.94
CA PHE A 111 1.85 -15.96 -8.77
C PHE A 111 1.45 -15.24 -10.07
N ILE A 112 1.14 -13.94 -10.01
CA ILE A 112 0.80 -13.13 -11.19
C ILE A 112 1.98 -13.11 -12.16
N LEU A 113 3.21 -12.88 -11.67
CA LEU A 113 4.42 -12.89 -12.49
C LEU A 113 4.69 -14.26 -13.13
N MET A 114 4.38 -15.36 -12.42
CA MET A 114 4.46 -16.70 -13.00
C MET A 114 3.45 -16.92 -14.12
N LYS A 115 2.24 -16.34 -14.01
CA LYS A 115 1.21 -16.39 -15.06
C LYS A 115 1.61 -15.65 -16.33
N GLU A 116 2.43 -14.61 -16.19
CA GLU A 116 3.08 -13.89 -17.31
C GLU A 116 4.27 -14.66 -17.92
N GLY A 117 4.54 -15.90 -17.48
CA GLY A 117 5.56 -16.79 -18.07
C GLY A 117 6.94 -16.70 -17.40
N LEU A 118 7.08 -16.00 -16.28
CA LEU A 118 8.32 -15.99 -15.51
C LEU A 118 8.48 -17.28 -14.69
N LYS A 119 9.70 -17.82 -14.65
CA LYS A 119 10.03 -18.96 -13.76
C LYS A 119 9.84 -18.54 -12.30
N LEU A 120 9.37 -19.45 -11.45
CA LEU A 120 9.12 -19.21 -10.01
C LEU A 120 10.29 -18.49 -9.31
N GLY A 121 11.52 -18.98 -9.48
CA GLY A 121 12.70 -18.35 -8.87
C GLY A 121 12.93 -16.90 -9.31
N LYS A 122 12.61 -16.56 -10.57
CA LYS A 122 12.71 -15.17 -11.06
C LYS A 122 11.57 -14.32 -10.51
N ALA A 123 10.35 -14.83 -10.48
CA ALA A 123 9.20 -14.14 -9.91
C ALA A 123 9.44 -13.81 -8.42
N LEU A 124 9.94 -14.77 -7.65
CA LEU A 124 10.35 -14.57 -6.26
C LEU A 124 11.45 -13.51 -6.13
N ALA A 125 12.54 -13.65 -6.90
CA ALA A 125 13.65 -12.70 -6.86
C ALA A 125 13.20 -11.26 -7.21
N TYR A 126 12.37 -11.10 -8.24
CA TYR A 126 11.85 -9.79 -8.65
C TYR A 126 10.91 -9.18 -7.62
N THR A 127 10.09 -9.99 -6.96
CA THR A 127 9.21 -9.50 -5.90
C THR A 127 10.00 -9.13 -4.63
N MET A 128 11.06 -9.88 -4.34
CA MET A 128 11.92 -9.63 -3.18
C MET A 128 12.78 -8.37 -3.37
N ILE A 129 13.36 -8.17 -4.55
CA ILE A 129 14.14 -6.95 -4.84
C ILE A 129 13.25 -5.70 -4.82
N THR A 130 12.00 -5.76 -5.28
CA THR A 130 11.08 -4.62 -5.16
C THR A 130 10.78 -4.29 -3.71
N ALA A 131 10.56 -5.31 -2.86
CA ALA A 131 10.34 -5.09 -1.43
C ALA A 131 11.59 -4.50 -0.73
N ILE A 132 12.80 -4.94 -1.11
CA ILE A 132 14.05 -4.35 -0.63
C ILE A 132 14.16 -2.89 -1.05
N PHE A 133 13.82 -2.55 -2.30
CA PHE A 133 13.84 -1.18 -2.77
C PHE A 133 12.81 -0.29 -2.07
N ASP A 134 11.65 -0.82 -1.72
CA ASP A 134 10.64 -0.08 -0.95
C ASP A 134 11.17 0.25 0.46
N ASN A 135 11.77 -0.74 1.14
CA ASN A 135 12.39 -0.51 2.45
C ASN A 135 13.59 0.43 2.37
N LEU A 136 14.45 0.27 1.35
CA LEU A 136 15.59 1.17 1.13
C LEU A 136 15.11 2.60 0.87
N TYR A 137 14.03 2.78 0.11
CA TYR A 137 13.42 4.09 -0.08
C TYR A 137 13.01 4.71 1.25
N PHE A 138 12.38 3.96 2.16
CA PHE A 138 12.01 4.48 3.48
C PHE A 138 13.23 4.84 4.33
N VAL A 139 14.23 3.95 4.41
CA VAL A 139 15.46 4.19 5.19
C VAL A 139 16.21 5.42 4.70
N VAL A 140 16.22 5.68 3.39
CA VAL A 140 16.95 6.83 2.81
C VAL A 140 16.11 8.10 2.81
N MET A 141 14.84 8.02 2.39
CA MET A 141 14.01 9.21 2.21
C MET A 141 13.44 9.75 3.51
N ALA A 142 13.16 8.91 4.53
CA ALA A 142 12.63 9.40 5.80
C ALA A 142 13.61 10.39 6.49
N PRO A 143 14.93 10.11 6.59
CA PRO A 143 15.90 11.08 7.10
C PRO A 143 16.03 12.33 6.22
N ILE A 144 16.03 12.18 4.89
CA ILE A 144 16.13 13.31 3.96
C ILE A 144 14.94 14.25 4.13
N VAL A 145 13.73 13.70 4.16
CA VAL A 145 12.50 14.46 4.39
C VAL A 145 12.54 15.11 5.76
N TYR A 146 13.02 14.41 6.79
CA TYR A 146 13.18 14.99 8.13
C TYR A 146 14.08 16.23 8.14
N ILE A 147 15.23 16.18 7.46
CA ILE A 147 16.16 17.31 7.35
C ILE A 147 15.52 18.48 6.57
N ILE A 148 14.88 18.19 5.43
CA ILE A 148 14.28 19.21 4.56
C ILE A 148 13.09 19.88 5.25
N ALA A 149 12.21 19.09 5.87
CA ALA A 149 11.01 19.57 6.53
C ALA A 149 11.31 20.30 7.84
N SER A 150 12.57 20.34 8.32
CA SER A 150 13.02 21.17 9.44
C SER A 150 12.14 21.09 10.71
N GLY A 151 11.54 19.92 10.97
CA GLY A 151 10.67 19.69 12.13
C GLY A 151 9.17 19.99 11.95
N TYR A 152 8.73 20.54 10.81
CA TYR A 152 7.29 20.77 10.52
C TYR A 152 6.46 19.49 10.29
N ILE A 153 7.13 18.33 10.27
CA ILE A 153 6.53 17.00 10.11
C ILE A 153 5.95 16.44 11.41
N PHE A 154 6.29 16.99 12.57
CA PHE A 154 5.74 16.54 13.85
C PHE A 154 4.58 17.45 14.28
N PRO A 155 3.49 16.88 14.82
CA PRO A 155 2.37 17.66 15.29
C PRO A 155 2.79 18.56 16.45
N GLN A 156 2.58 19.87 16.31
CA GLN A 156 2.78 20.87 17.35
C GLN A 156 1.60 20.90 18.32
N ASN A 157 1.25 19.76 18.91
CA ASN A 157 0.24 19.74 19.96
C ASN A 157 0.93 19.76 21.34
N SER A 158 0.37 20.55 22.26
CA SER A 158 0.98 20.79 23.57
C SER A 158 0.99 19.55 24.47
N MET A 159 0.09 18.59 24.22
CA MET A 159 0.02 17.33 25.00
C MET A 159 1.10 16.32 24.59
N ILE A 160 1.30 16.05 23.30
CA ILE A 160 2.34 15.13 22.79
C ILE A 160 3.73 15.73 23.01
N GLU A 161 3.90 17.05 22.88
CA GLU A 161 5.15 17.70 23.24
C GLU A 161 5.48 17.56 24.74
N SER A 162 4.48 17.57 25.62
CA SER A 162 4.67 17.42 27.07
C SER A 162 5.03 15.98 27.48
N GLU A 163 4.48 14.95 26.82
CA GLU A 163 4.77 13.55 27.17
C GLU A 163 5.95 12.95 26.41
N LEU A 164 6.10 13.28 25.12
CA LEU A 164 7.10 12.67 24.24
C LEU A 164 8.23 13.64 23.88
N GLY A 165 8.03 14.96 23.93
CA GLY A 165 9.08 15.97 23.79
C GLY A 165 10.14 15.67 22.71
N ARG A 166 11.42 15.71 23.09
CA ARG A 166 12.56 15.39 22.19
C ARG A 166 12.73 13.90 21.86
N SER A 167 11.96 13.00 22.48
CA SER A 167 12.04 11.57 22.19
C SER A 167 11.33 11.21 20.89
N LEU A 168 10.30 11.95 20.48
CA LEU A 168 9.53 11.67 19.25
C LEU A 168 10.41 11.74 17.98
N PRO A 169 11.23 12.80 17.76
CA PRO A 169 12.12 12.84 16.61
C PRO A 169 13.25 11.81 16.70
N ALA A 170 13.73 11.50 17.91
CA ALA A 170 14.79 10.50 18.12
C ALA A 170 14.28 9.07 17.83
N LEU A 171 13.09 8.72 18.30
CA LEU A 171 12.43 7.45 18.01
C LEU A 171 12.13 7.30 16.52
N PHE A 172 11.68 8.37 15.86
CA PHE A 172 11.49 8.38 14.42
C PHE A 172 12.78 8.01 13.68
N ILE A 173 13.91 8.65 14.02
CA ILE A 173 15.21 8.35 13.39
C ILE A 173 15.69 6.93 13.70
N ILE A 174 15.50 6.43 14.92
CA ILE A 174 15.94 5.07 15.32
C ILE A 174 15.08 3.98 14.68
N SER A 175 13.83 4.28 14.34
CA SER A 175 12.90 3.30 13.75
C SER A 175 13.16 2.95 12.28
N TYR A 176 14.01 3.72 11.59
CA TYR A 176 14.41 3.53 10.20
C TYR A 176 15.90 3.18 10.10
#